data_AF-A0A3M1SKP9-F1
#
_entry.id   AF-A0A3M1SKP9-F1
#
_cell.length_a   1.000
_cell.length_b   1.000
_cell.length_c   1.000
_cell.angle_alpha   90.00
_cell.angle_beta   90.00
_cell.angle_gamma   90.00
#
_symmetry.space_group_name_H-M   'P 1'
#
loop_
_entity.id
_entity.type
_entity.pdbx_description
1 polymer ?
#
loop_
_entity_poly.entity_id
_entity_poly.type
_entity_poly.pdbx_seq_one_letter_code
_entity_poly.pdbx_strand_id
1 'polypeptide(L)'
;HNNSHRIGKPGFSWKTEVWFPHEDLCDHVQKQDPDLLFFSGDQVYEGNSPTFADGANIKLDYLYKWYLWCWAYRDLAKDIPTISIPDDHDVYQGNLWGEGGRPIDKDDKGGYVHPAEFVKMVELTQTTNLPDPYDPTPIEQGIGVYYTSMNWGRLSIAIIEDRKFKSGCNGRVPPGGASRADHVVNPDYDVMSADVPGLQLLGERQEKFLREWAEDWAGADMKLVFSQTVFAGLATHHGPGLQYLIADFDSNGWPQSGRKRAVDLLRKAFAFHLAGDQHLATLVHHGIDDWEDAGWSFAVPSIANFYPRMWKPPVPGENRIPGYPEWTGRHFDGMKNRVTMYAATNPDWSTGREPAELHDKMPGYGILRCNRYARTITVECWPRYADPANPADTQYPGWPRTIIQNDNYGRKAVAWLPMLRVHGIANPVVKVFDAEGELVYAIRCRGPYMRPKVFAEGRYKVVVGEPDTNTWKTLELDAIPEAEGVVDVDF
;
A
#
# COMPACT_ATOMS: atom_id res chain seq x y z
N HIS A 1 1.14 -19.43 -28.87
CA HIS A 1 -0.05 -19.09 -28.06
C HIS A 1 -0.07 -17.59 -27.71
N ASN A 2 0.26 -16.73 -28.69
CA ASN A 2 0.44 -15.29 -28.45
C ASN A 2 -0.45 -14.53 -29.45
N ASN A 3 -0.87 -13.32 -29.09
CA ASN A 3 -1.82 -12.46 -29.81
C ASN A 3 -1.90 -12.71 -31.32
N SER A 4 -3.13 -12.95 -31.77
CA SER A 4 -3.51 -13.42 -33.08
C SER A 4 -2.75 -12.74 -34.23
N HIS A 5 -1.87 -13.56 -34.84
CA HIS A 5 -1.41 -13.54 -36.24
C HIS A 5 -0.08 -12.89 -36.61
N ARG A 6 0.75 -12.36 -35.70
CA ARG A 6 2.03 -11.73 -36.14
C ARG A 6 3.31 -12.20 -35.45
N ILE A 7 3.24 -12.90 -34.32
CA ILE A 7 4.46 -13.41 -33.66
C ILE A 7 5.16 -14.44 -34.56
N GLY A 8 6.45 -14.20 -34.82
CA GLY A 8 7.25 -14.96 -35.79
C GLY A 8 7.19 -14.44 -37.23
N LYS A 9 6.39 -13.39 -37.53
CA LYS A 9 6.44 -12.71 -38.84
C LYS A 9 7.53 -11.64 -38.86
N PRO A 10 8.15 -11.38 -40.04
CA PRO A 10 9.09 -10.27 -40.20
C PRO A 10 8.47 -8.94 -39.76
N GLY A 11 9.22 -8.15 -38.98
CA GLY A 11 8.77 -6.85 -38.47
C GLY A 11 7.93 -6.88 -37.19
N PHE A 12 7.68 -8.04 -36.58
CA PHE A 12 7.02 -8.10 -35.28
C PHE A 12 7.88 -7.48 -34.18
N SER A 13 7.37 -6.42 -33.54
CA SER A 13 8.05 -5.73 -32.46
C SER A 13 7.43 -6.10 -31.12
N TRP A 14 8.17 -6.86 -30.31
CA TRP A 14 7.76 -7.18 -28.94
C TRP A 14 7.59 -5.92 -28.07
N LYS A 15 8.37 -4.87 -28.34
CA LYS A 15 8.29 -3.61 -27.60
C LYS A 15 6.99 -2.84 -27.85
N THR A 16 6.47 -2.84 -29.08
CA THR A 16 5.29 -2.02 -29.43
C THR A 16 4.00 -2.84 -29.47
N GLU A 17 4.08 -4.15 -29.72
CA GLU A 17 2.90 -5.02 -29.87
C GLU A 17 2.60 -5.84 -28.61
N VAL A 18 3.59 -6.03 -27.72
CA VAL A 18 3.49 -6.84 -26.49
C VAL A 18 3.91 -6.06 -25.25
N TRP A 19 4.60 -4.94 -25.44
CA TRP A 19 5.20 -4.10 -24.39
C TRP A 19 6.22 -4.84 -23.52
N PHE A 20 6.90 -5.85 -24.09
CA PHE A 20 7.89 -6.70 -23.42
C PHE A 20 9.27 -6.56 -24.10
N PRO A 21 10.42 -6.66 -23.39
CA PRO A 21 10.66 -7.11 -22.01
C PRO A 21 10.80 -5.99 -20.98
N HIS A 22 10.21 -4.84 -21.23
CA HIS A 22 10.31 -3.67 -20.36
C HIS A 22 11.70 -3.01 -20.22
N GLU A 23 12.60 -3.21 -21.18
CA GLU A 23 13.99 -2.72 -21.15
C GLU A 23 14.12 -1.22 -20.85
N ASP A 24 13.28 -0.37 -21.46
CA ASP A 24 13.23 1.07 -21.20
C ASP A 24 13.01 1.40 -19.72
N LEU A 25 12.02 0.76 -19.09
CA LEU A 25 11.72 0.97 -17.68
C LEU A 25 12.84 0.43 -16.79
N CYS A 26 13.37 -0.76 -17.09
CA CYS A 26 14.45 -1.36 -16.32
C CYS A 26 15.71 -0.47 -16.34
N ASP A 27 16.09 0.06 -17.51
CA ASP A 27 17.21 0.99 -17.65
C ASP A 27 16.99 2.27 -16.83
N HIS A 28 15.77 2.83 -16.85
CA HIS A 28 15.44 4.02 -16.08
C HIS A 28 15.49 3.76 -14.57
N VAL A 29 14.95 2.64 -14.10
CA VAL A 29 15.05 2.24 -12.68
C VAL A 29 16.49 2.02 -12.28
N GLN A 30 17.32 1.38 -13.10
CA GLN A 30 18.74 1.17 -12.81
C GLN A 30 19.49 2.51 -12.63
N LYS A 31 19.20 3.51 -13.46
CA LYS A 31 19.79 4.86 -13.33
C LYS A 31 19.42 5.59 -12.03
N GLN A 32 18.34 5.18 -11.35
CA GLN A 32 17.94 5.74 -10.06
C GLN A 32 18.77 5.20 -8.90
N ASP A 33 19.53 4.12 -9.13
CA ASP A 33 20.38 3.42 -8.15
C ASP A 33 19.63 3.00 -6.87
N PRO A 34 18.56 2.19 -6.97
CA PRO A 34 17.77 1.80 -5.80
C PRO A 34 18.46 0.72 -4.96
N ASP A 35 18.39 0.85 -3.64
CA ASP A 35 18.93 -0.13 -2.70
C ASP A 35 18.03 -1.39 -2.53
N LEU A 36 16.76 -1.29 -2.91
CA LEU A 36 15.73 -2.32 -2.69
C LEU A 36 14.63 -2.18 -3.74
N LEU A 37 14.17 -3.30 -4.30
CA LEU A 37 13.03 -3.35 -5.21
C LEU A 37 11.78 -3.86 -4.47
N PHE A 38 10.62 -3.35 -4.86
CA PHE A 38 9.32 -3.83 -4.40
C PHE A 38 8.37 -4.04 -5.58
N PHE A 39 7.92 -5.28 -5.77
CA PHE A 39 6.85 -5.65 -6.68
C PHE A 39 5.60 -5.94 -5.84
N SER A 40 4.62 -5.05 -5.91
CA SER A 40 3.47 -5.02 -5.00
C SER A 40 2.37 -6.04 -5.29
N GLY A 41 2.45 -6.78 -6.38
CA GLY A 41 1.35 -7.62 -6.87
C GLY A 41 1.32 -7.64 -8.39
N ASP A 42 0.48 -8.49 -8.95
CA ASP A 42 0.20 -8.57 -10.38
C ASP A 42 1.47 -8.77 -11.22
N GLN A 43 2.39 -9.59 -10.74
CA GLN A 43 3.61 -9.89 -11.50
C GLN A 43 3.29 -10.66 -12.77
N VAL A 44 2.22 -11.46 -12.75
CA VAL A 44 1.68 -12.14 -13.92
C VAL A 44 0.17 -11.94 -14.03
N TYR A 45 -0.32 -11.82 -15.26
CA TYR A 45 -1.75 -11.82 -15.57
C TYR A 45 -2.16 -13.15 -16.22
N GLU A 46 -3.36 -13.63 -15.90
CA GLU A 46 -3.90 -14.87 -16.43
C GLU A 46 -4.14 -14.79 -17.95
N GLY A 47 -4.68 -13.69 -18.47
CA GLY A 47 -5.17 -13.63 -19.86
C GLY A 47 -4.56 -12.55 -20.76
N ASN A 48 -3.78 -11.62 -20.22
CA ASN A 48 -3.30 -10.43 -20.94
C ASN A 48 -1.89 -10.61 -21.54
N SER A 49 -1.40 -9.56 -22.21
CA SER A 49 -0.03 -9.53 -22.74
C SER A 49 0.98 -9.93 -21.65
N PRO A 50 1.89 -10.88 -21.91
CA PRO A 50 2.33 -11.34 -23.23
C PRO A 50 1.63 -12.58 -23.80
N THR A 51 0.83 -13.31 -23.03
CA THR A 51 0.24 -14.60 -23.45
C THR A 51 -1.15 -14.88 -22.88
N PHE A 52 -1.99 -15.56 -23.67
CA PHE A 52 -3.30 -16.04 -23.21
C PHE A 52 -3.21 -17.07 -22.08
N ALA A 53 -4.29 -17.24 -21.32
CA ALA A 53 -4.42 -18.26 -20.29
C ALA A 53 -4.46 -19.67 -20.89
N ASP A 54 -3.67 -20.60 -20.33
CA ASP A 54 -3.87 -22.05 -20.48
C ASP A 54 -4.36 -22.65 -19.16
N GLY A 55 -5.67 -22.51 -18.91
CA GLY A 55 -6.31 -23.02 -17.70
C GLY A 55 -6.27 -24.56 -17.59
N ALA A 56 -6.09 -25.29 -18.69
CA ALA A 56 -5.97 -26.75 -18.65
C ALA A 56 -4.62 -27.18 -18.07
N ASN A 57 -3.59 -26.35 -18.21
CA ASN A 57 -2.24 -26.57 -17.69
C ASN A 57 -1.78 -25.44 -16.76
N ILE A 58 -2.68 -24.97 -15.87
CA ILE A 58 -2.51 -23.74 -15.07
C ILE A 58 -1.13 -23.59 -14.39
N LYS A 59 -0.55 -24.68 -13.86
CA LYS A 59 0.79 -24.66 -13.23
C LYS A 59 1.91 -24.42 -14.25
N LEU A 60 1.83 -25.00 -15.44
CA LEU A 60 2.81 -24.80 -16.52
C LEU A 60 2.64 -23.41 -17.17
N ASP A 61 1.41 -22.94 -17.31
CA ASP A 61 1.11 -21.59 -17.78
C ASP A 61 1.72 -20.54 -16.85
N TYR A 62 1.50 -20.70 -15.54
CA TYR A 62 2.12 -19.85 -14.53
C TYR A 62 3.64 -19.90 -14.57
N LEU A 63 4.25 -21.09 -14.59
CA LEU A 63 5.71 -21.22 -14.67
C LEU A 63 6.27 -20.50 -15.90
N TYR A 64 5.60 -20.63 -17.05
CA TYR A 64 6.00 -19.94 -18.27
C TYR A 64 5.95 -18.41 -18.11
N LYS A 65 4.88 -17.86 -17.54
CA LYS A 65 4.77 -16.41 -17.29
C LYS A 65 5.74 -15.91 -16.23
N TRP A 66 6.01 -16.72 -15.20
CA TRP A 66 7.04 -16.43 -14.22
C TRP A 66 8.43 -16.34 -14.86
N TYR A 67 8.75 -17.21 -15.82
CA TYR A 67 10.00 -17.07 -16.58
C TYR A 67 10.07 -15.78 -17.40
N LEU A 68 8.94 -15.27 -17.90
CA LEU A 68 8.90 -13.97 -18.58
C LEU A 68 9.16 -12.83 -17.60
N TRP A 69 8.61 -12.91 -16.39
CA TRP A 69 8.94 -11.97 -15.31
C TRP A 69 10.45 -12.01 -15.00
N CYS A 70 11.02 -13.21 -14.80
CA CYS A 70 12.46 -13.36 -14.57
C CYS A 70 13.28 -12.76 -15.72
N TRP A 71 12.89 -12.98 -16.98
CA TRP A 71 13.57 -12.36 -18.12
C TRP A 71 13.50 -10.85 -18.04
N ALA A 72 12.30 -10.27 -17.89
CA ALA A 72 12.10 -8.82 -17.91
C ALA A 72 12.95 -8.09 -16.85
N TYR A 73 13.04 -8.65 -15.64
CA TYR A 73 13.62 -7.96 -14.49
C TYR A 73 14.97 -8.52 -14.02
N ARG A 74 15.53 -9.55 -14.66
CA ARG A 74 16.80 -10.18 -14.22
C ARG A 74 17.94 -9.19 -14.03
N ASP A 75 18.02 -8.14 -14.85
CA ASP A 75 19.16 -7.23 -14.84
C ASP A 75 19.11 -6.27 -13.64
N LEU A 76 17.93 -6.08 -13.04
CA LEU A 76 17.75 -5.43 -11.75
C LEU A 76 17.85 -6.44 -10.61
N ALA A 77 17.01 -7.49 -10.65
CA ALA A 77 16.83 -8.42 -9.54
C ALA A 77 18.04 -9.33 -9.26
N LYS A 78 18.99 -9.46 -10.19
CA LYS A 78 20.24 -10.20 -9.94
C LYS A 78 21.17 -9.47 -8.97
N ASP A 79 21.11 -8.13 -8.92
CA ASP A 79 22.04 -7.29 -8.16
C ASP A 79 21.35 -6.56 -6.99
N ILE A 80 20.03 -6.36 -7.07
CA ILE A 80 19.26 -5.58 -6.10
C ILE A 80 18.30 -6.50 -5.34
N PRO A 81 18.37 -6.55 -4.00
CA PRO A 81 17.41 -7.28 -3.18
C PRO A 81 15.97 -6.90 -3.54
N THR A 82 15.10 -7.89 -3.66
CA THR A 82 13.75 -7.71 -4.21
C THR A 82 12.72 -8.30 -3.26
N ILE A 83 11.76 -7.48 -2.84
CA ILE A 83 10.53 -7.93 -2.19
C ILE A 83 9.48 -8.09 -3.28
N SER A 84 8.90 -9.29 -3.39
CA SER A 84 7.75 -9.57 -4.26
C SER A 84 6.65 -10.17 -3.42
N ILE A 85 5.41 -9.77 -3.68
CA ILE A 85 4.21 -10.32 -3.03
C ILE A 85 3.12 -10.55 -4.08
N PRO A 86 2.33 -11.65 -3.99
CA PRO A 86 1.23 -11.90 -4.92
C PRO A 86 0.02 -11.01 -4.63
N ASP A 87 -0.71 -10.71 -5.69
CA ASP A 87 -2.08 -10.17 -5.66
C ASP A 87 -3.04 -11.12 -6.42
N ASP A 88 -4.21 -10.63 -6.80
CA ASP A 88 -5.30 -11.38 -7.41
C ASP A 88 -4.93 -12.03 -8.74
N HIS A 89 -4.31 -11.29 -9.66
CA HIS A 89 -3.99 -11.80 -10.98
C HIS A 89 -2.90 -12.87 -10.94
N ASP A 90 -2.02 -12.88 -9.93
CA ASP A 90 -0.99 -13.90 -9.75
C ASP A 90 -1.58 -15.29 -9.46
N VAL A 91 -2.71 -15.32 -8.75
CA VAL A 91 -3.49 -16.53 -8.47
C VAL A 91 -4.60 -16.77 -9.50
N TYR A 92 -4.55 -16.05 -10.62
CA TYR A 92 -5.44 -16.17 -11.78
C TYR A 92 -6.91 -15.90 -11.43
N GLN A 93 -7.14 -14.89 -10.59
CA GLN A 93 -8.45 -14.32 -10.33
C GLN A 93 -8.44 -12.85 -10.75
N GLY A 94 -9.56 -12.35 -11.26
CA GLY A 94 -9.65 -10.93 -11.63
C GLY A 94 -9.75 -10.01 -10.41
N ASN A 95 -10.11 -10.58 -9.26
CA ASN A 95 -10.13 -9.95 -7.94
C ASN A 95 -9.85 -11.01 -6.85
N LEU A 96 -9.37 -10.59 -5.68
CA LEU A 96 -9.10 -11.50 -4.56
C LEU A 96 -9.64 -10.96 -3.24
N TRP A 97 -10.69 -11.62 -2.78
CA TRP A 97 -11.12 -11.61 -1.38
C TRP A 97 -10.78 -12.96 -0.79
N GLY A 98 -9.59 -13.13 -0.23
CA GLY A 98 -9.04 -14.46 0.09
C GLY A 98 -9.82 -15.23 1.16
N GLU A 99 -10.61 -14.54 2.00
CA GLU A 99 -11.48 -15.13 3.03
C GLU A 99 -10.83 -16.30 3.79
N GLY A 100 -9.60 -16.10 4.25
CA GLY A 100 -8.91 -17.13 5.05
C GLY A 100 -8.62 -18.42 4.27
N GLY A 101 -8.57 -18.37 2.94
CA GLY A 101 -8.09 -19.46 2.11
C GLY A 101 -9.14 -20.49 1.71
N ARG A 102 -10.43 -20.24 1.94
CA ARG A 102 -11.48 -21.23 1.65
C ARG A 102 -11.63 -21.52 0.14
N PRO A 103 -12.04 -22.73 -0.26
CA PRO A 103 -12.34 -23.03 -1.66
C PRO A 103 -13.67 -22.40 -2.09
N ILE A 104 -13.73 -21.84 -3.29
CA ILE A 104 -14.94 -21.22 -3.83
C ILE A 104 -15.08 -21.46 -5.34
N ASP A 105 -16.27 -21.25 -5.89
CA ASP A 105 -16.54 -21.36 -7.33
C ASP A 105 -16.48 -19.99 -8.05
N LYS A 106 -16.53 -18.90 -7.28
CA LYS A 106 -16.48 -17.51 -7.76
C LYS A 106 -15.78 -16.64 -6.72
N ASP A 107 -14.78 -15.88 -7.16
CA ASP A 107 -13.92 -15.01 -6.36
C ASP A 107 -14.71 -14.02 -5.47
N ASP A 108 -15.73 -13.36 -6.00
CA ASP A 108 -16.52 -12.33 -5.30
C ASP A 108 -17.30 -12.86 -4.09
N LYS A 109 -17.48 -14.18 -3.95
CA LYS A 109 -18.02 -14.82 -2.75
C LYS A 109 -16.99 -14.92 -1.63
N GLY A 110 -15.71 -14.68 -1.89
CA GLY A 110 -14.60 -14.81 -0.97
C GLY A 110 -14.01 -16.23 -0.95
N GLY A 111 -12.71 -16.35 -1.19
CA GLY A 111 -11.95 -17.59 -1.27
C GLY A 111 -11.07 -17.69 -2.51
N TYR A 112 -10.51 -18.88 -2.73
CA TYR A 112 -9.73 -19.23 -3.91
C TYR A 112 -10.53 -20.14 -4.84
N VAL A 113 -10.63 -19.73 -6.12
CA VAL A 113 -11.31 -20.45 -7.20
C VAL A 113 -10.45 -21.62 -7.69
N HIS A 114 -9.14 -21.41 -7.77
CA HIS A 114 -8.20 -22.42 -8.27
C HIS A 114 -7.70 -23.33 -7.14
N PRO A 115 -7.20 -24.55 -7.47
CA PRO A 115 -6.75 -25.51 -6.46
C PRO A 115 -5.69 -24.93 -5.52
N ALA A 116 -5.77 -25.23 -4.22
CA ALA A 116 -4.83 -24.73 -3.22
C ALA A 116 -3.36 -25.06 -3.52
N GLU A 117 -3.09 -26.19 -4.19
CA GLU A 117 -1.74 -26.55 -4.65
C GLU A 117 -1.15 -25.60 -5.69
N PHE A 118 -2.00 -24.95 -6.51
CA PHE A 118 -1.58 -23.89 -7.41
C PHE A 118 -1.29 -22.60 -6.61
N VAL A 119 -2.18 -22.21 -5.71
CA VAL A 119 -1.99 -21.02 -4.84
C VAL A 119 -0.68 -21.13 -4.03
N LYS A 120 -0.39 -22.30 -3.46
CA LYS A 120 0.87 -22.56 -2.75
C LYS A 120 2.10 -22.44 -3.65
N MET A 121 2.00 -22.84 -4.92
CA MET A 121 3.09 -22.67 -5.88
C MET A 121 3.34 -21.19 -6.17
N VAL A 122 2.28 -20.40 -6.37
CA VAL A 122 2.39 -18.95 -6.59
C VAL A 122 3.07 -18.28 -5.40
N GLU A 123 2.57 -18.55 -4.19
CA GLU A 123 3.12 -18.01 -2.95
C GLU A 123 4.60 -18.38 -2.79
N LEU A 124 4.93 -19.68 -2.89
CA LEU A 124 6.31 -20.15 -2.80
C LEU A 124 7.23 -19.47 -3.83
N THR A 125 6.75 -19.30 -5.05
CA THR A 125 7.55 -18.73 -6.14
C THR A 125 7.88 -17.25 -5.90
N GLN A 126 6.95 -16.50 -5.30
CA GLN A 126 7.09 -15.05 -5.15
C GLN A 126 7.61 -14.61 -3.78
N THR A 127 7.44 -15.41 -2.72
CA THR A 127 7.69 -14.95 -1.35
C THR A 127 8.74 -15.75 -0.60
N THR A 128 9.35 -16.77 -1.20
CA THR A 128 10.38 -17.61 -0.52
C THR A 128 11.64 -16.89 -0.08
N ASN A 129 11.91 -15.71 -0.63
CA ASN A 129 13.05 -14.89 -0.22
C ASN A 129 12.71 -13.88 0.88
N LEU A 130 11.46 -13.82 1.33
CA LEU A 130 11.06 -13.02 2.49
C LEU A 130 11.52 -13.71 3.79
N PRO A 131 11.67 -12.96 4.90
CA PRO A 131 11.83 -13.58 6.21
C PRO A 131 10.68 -14.52 6.54
N ASP A 132 10.92 -15.41 7.51
CA ASP A 132 9.87 -16.30 8.00
C ASP A 132 8.62 -15.50 8.41
N PRO A 133 7.41 -16.02 8.16
CA PRO A 133 6.18 -15.35 8.53
C PRO A 133 6.10 -15.14 10.04
N TYR A 134 5.50 -14.02 10.47
CA TYR A 134 5.35 -13.71 11.90
C TYR A 134 4.61 -14.82 12.67
N ASP A 135 3.57 -15.37 12.04
CA ASP A 135 2.87 -16.57 12.53
C ASP A 135 2.64 -17.49 11.32
N PRO A 136 3.43 -18.57 11.17
CA PRO A 136 3.43 -19.42 9.97
C PRO A 136 2.25 -20.41 9.92
N THR A 137 1.26 -20.28 10.81
CA THR A 137 0.10 -21.16 10.83
C THR A 137 -0.64 -21.10 9.48
N PRO A 138 -0.78 -22.22 8.75
CA PRO A 138 -1.52 -22.23 7.49
C PRO A 138 -2.98 -21.83 7.68
N ILE A 139 -3.56 -21.24 6.64
CA ILE A 139 -5.00 -20.96 6.58
C ILE A 139 -5.76 -22.17 5.99
N GLU A 140 -7.04 -21.99 5.64
CA GLU A 140 -7.82 -23.08 5.03
C GLU A 140 -7.15 -23.66 3.78
N GLN A 141 -7.47 -24.92 3.47
CA GLN A 141 -6.80 -25.74 2.45
C GLN A 141 -5.28 -25.93 2.66
N GLY A 142 -4.76 -25.54 3.83
CA GLY A 142 -3.35 -25.59 4.18
C GLY A 142 -2.49 -24.66 3.32
N ILE A 143 -3.07 -23.57 2.80
CA ILE A 143 -2.34 -22.49 2.12
C ILE A 143 -1.47 -21.79 3.16
N GLY A 144 -0.25 -21.42 2.79
CA GLY A 144 0.65 -20.71 3.70
C GLY A 144 0.25 -19.25 3.90
N VAL A 145 1.13 -18.55 4.59
CA VAL A 145 1.09 -17.11 4.85
C VAL A 145 2.53 -16.60 4.78
N TYR A 146 2.71 -15.33 4.45
CA TYR A 146 4.01 -14.68 4.31
C TYR A 146 4.08 -13.30 4.99
N TYR A 147 3.02 -12.82 5.64
CA TYR A 147 3.09 -11.54 6.36
C TYR A 147 4.20 -11.57 7.42
N THR A 148 5.09 -10.58 7.35
CA THR A 148 6.33 -10.52 8.14
C THR A 148 6.86 -9.09 8.22
N SER A 149 8.00 -8.90 8.88
CA SER A 149 8.74 -7.64 8.84
C SER A 149 10.22 -7.87 8.55
N MET A 150 10.87 -6.86 7.98
CA MET A 150 12.31 -6.85 7.79
C MET A 150 12.91 -5.47 8.06
N ASN A 151 14.17 -5.45 8.50
CA ASN A 151 14.94 -4.22 8.61
C ASN A 151 15.88 -4.08 7.40
N TRP A 152 15.77 -2.97 6.67
CA TRP A 152 16.66 -2.62 5.57
C TRP A 152 17.20 -1.21 5.75
N GLY A 153 18.53 -1.04 5.92
CA GLY A 153 19.11 0.30 6.06
C GLY A 153 18.62 1.12 7.27
N ARG A 154 18.12 0.46 8.33
CA ARG A 154 17.38 1.04 9.47
C ARG A 154 15.95 1.50 9.16
N LEU A 155 15.38 1.06 8.06
CA LEU A 155 13.94 1.12 7.81
C LEU A 155 13.34 -0.21 8.27
N SER A 156 12.34 -0.17 9.15
CA SER A 156 11.54 -1.37 9.43
C SER A 156 10.36 -1.40 8.48
N ILE A 157 10.26 -2.47 7.71
CA ILE A 157 9.26 -2.65 6.66
C ILE A 157 8.34 -3.78 7.10
N ALA A 158 7.06 -3.48 7.34
CA ALA A 158 6.03 -4.50 7.45
C ALA A 158 5.56 -4.90 6.05
N ILE A 159 5.51 -6.19 5.77
CA ILE A 159 5.01 -6.76 4.53
C ILE A 159 3.72 -7.51 4.89
N ILE A 160 2.59 -7.11 4.31
CA ILE A 160 1.27 -7.63 4.67
C ILE A 160 0.55 -8.29 3.50
N GLU A 161 -0.45 -9.10 3.83
CA GLU A 161 -1.30 -9.86 2.92
C GLU A 161 -2.71 -9.31 2.93
N ASP A 162 -2.90 -8.13 2.35
CA ASP A 162 -4.13 -7.36 2.54
C ASP A 162 -5.35 -7.98 1.80
N ARG A 163 -5.09 -8.86 0.82
CA ARG A 163 -6.12 -9.67 0.14
C ARG A 163 -6.48 -10.96 0.87
N LYS A 164 -5.50 -11.60 1.53
CA LYS A 164 -5.59 -13.01 1.96
C LYS A 164 -6.73 -13.29 2.93
N PHE A 165 -7.00 -12.34 3.82
CA PHE A 165 -8.02 -12.47 4.86
C PHE A 165 -9.26 -11.63 4.57
N LYS A 166 -9.25 -10.86 3.48
CA LYS A 166 -10.33 -9.96 3.13
C LYS A 166 -11.61 -10.74 2.84
N SER A 167 -12.72 -10.27 3.39
CA SER A 167 -14.02 -10.91 3.19
C SER A 167 -14.58 -10.65 1.78
N GLY A 168 -15.25 -11.63 1.19
CA GLY A 168 -15.97 -11.47 -0.08
C GLY A 168 -17.24 -10.63 0.07
N CYS A 169 -17.58 -9.83 -0.95
CA CYS A 169 -18.74 -8.95 -0.92
C CYS A 169 -20.05 -9.64 -1.32
N ASN A 170 -20.00 -10.61 -2.24
CA ASN A 170 -21.19 -11.18 -2.86
C ASN A 170 -22.05 -11.94 -1.84
N GLY A 171 -23.32 -11.55 -1.76
CA GLY A 171 -24.30 -12.11 -0.82
C GLY A 171 -24.13 -11.61 0.63
N ARG A 172 -23.17 -10.73 0.91
CA ARG A 172 -22.93 -10.16 2.25
C ARG A 172 -23.35 -8.71 2.38
N VAL A 173 -23.24 -7.94 1.29
CA VAL A 173 -23.64 -6.54 1.24
C VAL A 173 -24.90 -6.35 0.37
N PRO A 174 -25.68 -5.28 0.57
CA PRO A 174 -26.80 -4.97 -0.32
C PRO A 174 -26.33 -4.80 -1.77
N PRO A 175 -27.17 -5.15 -2.78
CA PRO A 175 -26.79 -5.04 -4.19
C PRO A 175 -26.49 -3.59 -4.61
N GLY A 176 -25.32 -3.37 -5.22
CA GLY A 176 -24.85 -2.05 -5.68
C GLY A 176 -25.48 -1.55 -6.98
N GLY A 177 -26.36 -2.33 -7.61
CA GLY A 177 -27.03 -2.00 -8.88
C GLY A 177 -26.23 -2.31 -10.14
N ALA A 178 -25.02 -2.85 -10.02
CA ALA A 178 -24.21 -3.35 -11.13
C ALA A 178 -24.39 -4.85 -11.35
N SER A 179 -23.90 -5.37 -12.49
CA SER A 179 -23.80 -6.82 -12.74
C SER A 179 -22.69 -7.49 -11.93
N ARG A 180 -21.68 -6.71 -11.55
CA ARG A 180 -20.56 -7.07 -10.67
C ARG A 180 -20.94 -6.84 -9.21
N ALA A 181 -20.64 -7.80 -8.33
CA ALA A 181 -21.04 -7.72 -6.91
C ALA A 181 -20.19 -6.72 -6.12
N ASP A 182 -19.00 -6.41 -6.61
CA ASP A 182 -18.02 -5.48 -6.07
C ASP A 182 -18.24 -4.03 -6.49
N HIS A 183 -18.98 -3.80 -7.58
CA HIS A 183 -19.26 -2.46 -8.10
C HIS A 183 -20.57 -1.89 -7.57
N VAL A 184 -20.53 -0.62 -7.13
CA VAL A 184 -21.72 0.15 -6.78
C VAL A 184 -21.93 1.28 -7.79
N VAL A 185 -23.08 1.27 -8.47
CA VAL A 185 -23.46 2.28 -9.48
C VAL A 185 -24.81 2.93 -9.20
N ASN A 186 -25.60 2.36 -8.28
CA ASN A 186 -26.89 2.93 -7.90
C ASN A 186 -26.69 4.22 -7.06
N PRO A 187 -27.12 5.40 -7.55
CA PRO A 187 -26.95 6.68 -6.84
C PRO A 187 -27.65 6.73 -5.48
N ASP A 188 -28.67 5.90 -5.27
CA ASP A 188 -29.44 5.83 -4.03
C ASP A 188 -28.86 4.80 -3.02
N TYR A 189 -27.70 4.20 -3.34
CA TYR A 189 -27.06 3.21 -2.46
C TYR A 189 -26.53 3.86 -1.19
N ASP A 190 -27.00 3.41 -0.02
CA ASP A 190 -26.38 3.76 1.25
C ASP A 190 -25.10 2.95 1.46
N VAL A 191 -23.95 3.57 1.16
CA VAL A 191 -22.63 2.95 1.31
C VAL A 191 -22.30 2.52 2.75
N MET A 192 -22.96 3.10 3.75
CA MET A 192 -22.77 2.67 5.15
C MET A 192 -23.41 1.31 5.42
N SER A 193 -24.41 0.91 4.63
CA SER A 193 -25.02 -0.43 4.74
C SER A 193 -24.08 -1.56 4.30
N ALA A 194 -22.97 -1.24 3.64
CA ALA A 194 -21.93 -2.19 3.25
C ALA A 194 -20.91 -2.46 4.37
N ASP A 195 -20.88 -1.67 5.45
CA ASP A 195 -20.02 -1.93 6.62
C ASP A 195 -20.68 -2.96 7.55
N VAL A 196 -20.72 -4.20 7.08
CA VAL A 196 -21.42 -5.28 7.76
C VAL A 196 -20.57 -5.84 8.91
N PRO A 197 -21.11 -6.00 10.13
CA PRO A 197 -20.37 -6.57 11.26
C PRO A 197 -19.80 -7.96 10.95
N GLY A 198 -18.56 -8.19 11.37
CA GLY A 198 -17.87 -9.47 11.21
C GLY A 198 -17.09 -9.63 9.90
N LEU A 199 -17.23 -8.70 8.94
CA LEU A 199 -16.37 -8.69 7.76
C LEU A 199 -14.94 -8.25 8.11
N GLN A 200 -13.98 -8.92 7.50
CA GLN A 200 -12.56 -8.74 7.77
C GLN A 200 -11.84 -8.10 6.57
N LEU A 201 -10.80 -7.32 6.87
CA LEU A 201 -9.83 -6.84 5.87
C LEU A 201 -8.51 -7.60 6.03
N LEU A 202 -7.75 -7.28 7.09
CA LEU A 202 -6.47 -7.94 7.36
C LEU A 202 -6.61 -9.23 8.18
N GLY A 203 -7.72 -9.40 8.88
CA GLY A 203 -7.94 -10.49 9.83
C GLY A 203 -7.16 -10.30 11.14
N GLU A 204 -7.59 -10.99 12.20
CA GLU A 204 -7.08 -10.79 13.56
C GLU A 204 -5.58 -11.06 13.70
N ARG A 205 -5.06 -12.04 12.95
CA ARG A 205 -3.64 -12.45 13.01
C ARG A 205 -2.71 -11.35 12.50
N GLN A 206 -3.04 -10.72 11.37
CA GLN A 206 -2.26 -9.59 10.85
C GLN A 206 -2.48 -8.32 11.67
N GLU A 207 -3.70 -8.07 12.17
CA GLU A 207 -3.95 -6.95 13.07
C GLU A 207 -3.13 -7.08 14.37
N LYS A 208 -2.97 -8.30 14.90
CA LYS A 208 -2.07 -8.59 16.03
C LYS A 208 -0.60 -8.34 15.68
N PHE A 209 -0.13 -8.88 14.54
CA PHE A 209 1.22 -8.62 14.05
C PHE A 209 1.52 -7.12 13.96
N LEU A 210 0.64 -6.34 13.32
CA LEU A 210 0.84 -4.90 13.16
C LEU A 210 0.82 -4.14 14.50
N ARG A 211 0.03 -4.60 15.48
CA ARG A 211 0.03 -4.03 16.83
C ARG A 211 1.38 -4.21 17.53
N GLU A 212 1.93 -5.41 17.50
CA GLU A 212 3.24 -5.70 18.09
C GLU A 212 4.37 -5.03 17.29
N TRP A 213 4.29 -5.07 15.96
CA TRP A 213 5.23 -4.39 15.08
C TRP A 213 5.21 -2.88 15.30
N ALA A 214 4.07 -2.24 15.56
CA ALA A 214 4.01 -0.80 15.83
C ALA A 214 4.88 -0.40 17.03
N GLU A 215 4.93 -1.24 18.07
CA GLU A 215 5.77 -1.06 19.26
C GLU A 215 7.24 -1.37 19.05
N ASP A 216 7.57 -2.27 18.12
CA ASP A 216 8.95 -2.72 17.90
C ASP A 216 9.73 -1.75 17.01
N TRP A 217 10.76 -1.13 17.58
CA TRP A 217 11.65 -0.20 16.89
C TRP A 217 13.12 -0.69 16.92
N ALA A 218 13.35 -1.97 17.18
CA ALA A 218 14.67 -2.58 17.14
C ALA A 218 15.30 -2.40 15.76
N GLY A 219 16.53 -1.92 15.71
CA GLY A 219 17.31 -1.67 14.50
C GLY A 219 16.72 -0.60 13.56
N ALA A 220 15.65 0.09 13.95
CA ALA A 220 14.82 0.88 13.04
C ALA A 220 14.70 2.34 13.45
N ASP A 221 14.65 3.19 12.45
CA ASP A 221 14.68 4.65 12.53
C ASP A 221 13.41 5.28 11.93
N MET A 222 12.87 4.62 10.91
CA MET A 222 11.62 4.95 10.23
C MET A 222 10.91 3.65 9.86
N LYS A 223 9.60 3.74 9.58
CA LYS A 223 8.76 2.59 9.27
C LYS A 223 8.02 2.75 7.95
N LEU A 224 7.95 1.65 7.19
CA LEU A 224 7.17 1.53 5.97
C LEU A 224 6.23 0.32 6.08
N VAL A 225 5.09 0.37 5.39
CA VAL A 225 4.21 -0.79 5.18
C VAL A 225 4.07 -1.03 3.69
N PHE A 226 4.28 -2.28 3.28
CA PHE A 226 4.16 -2.77 1.90
C PHE A 226 2.96 -3.70 1.80
N SER A 227 2.06 -3.41 0.86
CA SER A 227 0.86 -4.22 0.62
C SER A 227 0.47 -4.21 -0.86
N GLN A 228 -0.54 -5.00 -1.21
CA GLN A 228 -1.06 -5.09 -2.56
C GLN A 228 -1.75 -3.80 -2.98
N THR A 229 -2.67 -3.28 -2.17
CA THR A 229 -3.46 -2.09 -2.51
C THR A 229 -3.65 -1.12 -1.34
N VAL A 230 -3.96 0.14 -1.68
CA VAL A 230 -4.09 1.24 -0.71
C VAL A 230 -5.39 1.14 0.10
N PHE A 231 -5.35 1.60 1.36
CA PHE A 231 -6.49 1.59 2.29
C PHE A 231 -7.54 2.69 2.01
N ALA A 232 -7.99 2.79 0.75
CA ALA A 232 -9.02 3.72 0.27
C ALA A 232 -9.58 3.29 -1.09
N GLY A 233 -10.79 3.75 -1.43
CA GLY A 233 -11.40 3.60 -2.75
C GLY A 233 -11.10 4.80 -3.66
N LEU A 234 -9.89 4.84 -4.24
CA LEU A 234 -9.36 6.02 -4.94
C LEU A 234 -9.66 6.10 -6.43
N ALA A 235 -10.30 5.09 -7.01
CA ALA A 235 -10.77 5.13 -8.39
C ALA A 235 -12.27 5.41 -8.43
N THR A 236 -12.67 6.56 -9.00
CA THR A 236 -14.08 6.87 -9.25
C THR A 236 -14.54 6.41 -10.62
N HIS A 237 -13.61 6.16 -11.54
CA HIS A 237 -13.93 5.62 -12.86
C HIS A 237 -13.04 4.43 -13.20
N HIS A 238 -13.63 3.42 -13.84
CA HIS A 238 -13.00 2.12 -14.02
C HIS A 238 -13.15 1.57 -15.43
N GLY A 239 -12.15 0.80 -15.83
CA GLY A 239 -12.16 -0.06 -17.01
C GLY A 239 -12.19 0.68 -18.35
N PRO A 240 -12.36 -0.08 -19.45
CA PRO A 240 -12.50 0.51 -20.78
C PRO A 240 -13.65 1.52 -20.83
N GLY A 241 -13.35 2.74 -21.28
CA GLY A 241 -14.33 3.83 -21.32
C GLY A 241 -14.51 4.58 -20.00
N LEU A 242 -13.77 4.23 -18.94
CA LEU A 242 -13.75 4.93 -17.65
C LEU A 242 -15.17 5.17 -17.13
N GLN A 243 -15.91 4.09 -16.84
CA GLN A 243 -17.27 4.19 -16.32
C GLN A 243 -17.24 4.62 -14.85
N TYR A 244 -18.12 5.56 -14.48
CA TYR A 244 -18.22 6.04 -13.11
C TYR A 244 -18.76 4.96 -12.17
N LEU A 245 -18.07 4.77 -11.04
CA LEU A 245 -18.51 3.96 -9.89
C LEU A 245 -18.64 4.86 -8.67
N ILE A 246 -19.65 4.58 -7.86
CA ILE A 246 -19.83 5.21 -6.54
C ILE A 246 -18.87 4.59 -5.55
N ALA A 247 -18.73 3.26 -5.57
CA ALA A 247 -17.87 2.53 -4.66
C ALA A 247 -17.41 1.21 -5.31
N ASP A 248 -16.26 0.73 -4.85
CA ASP A 248 -15.62 -0.51 -5.28
C ASP A 248 -15.16 -1.32 -4.05
N PHE A 249 -15.78 -2.47 -3.83
CA PHE A 249 -15.48 -3.38 -2.72
C PHE A 249 -14.17 -4.15 -2.91
N ASP A 250 -13.57 -4.12 -4.10
CA ASP A 250 -12.23 -4.67 -4.31
C ASP A 250 -11.15 -3.80 -3.67
N SER A 251 -11.30 -2.48 -3.68
CA SER A 251 -10.36 -1.58 -3.00
C SER A 251 -10.29 -1.85 -1.48
N ASN A 252 -9.16 -1.56 -0.85
CA ASN A 252 -9.06 -1.63 0.63
C ASN A 252 -9.66 -0.41 1.33
N GLY A 253 -10.54 0.35 0.64
CA GLY A 253 -11.51 1.24 1.27
C GLY A 253 -12.63 0.49 2.01
N TRP A 254 -12.80 -0.82 1.74
CA TRP A 254 -13.82 -1.70 2.31
C TRP A 254 -13.23 -3.05 2.79
N PRO A 255 -13.77 -3.68 3.84
CA PRO A 255 -14.82 -3.20 4.74
C PRO A 255 -14.39 -1.96 5.54
N GLN A 256 -15.27 -0.97 5.72
CA GLN A 256 -14.89 0.32 6.32
C GLN A 256 -14.34 0.16 7.74
N SER A 257 -14.98 -0.67 8.57
CA SER A 257 -14.50 -0.98 9.92
C SER A 257 -13.13 -1.67 9.91
N GLY A 258 -12.89 -2.58 8.95
CA GLY A 258 -11.59 -3.24 8.77
C GLY A 258 -10.51 -2.26 8.32
N ARG A 259 -10.81 -1.42 7.34
CA ARG A 259 -9.95 -0.32 6.88
C ARG A 259 -9.58 0.61 8.03
N LYS A 260 -10.56 1.03 8.85
CA LYS A 260 -10.32 1.93 9.98
C LYS A 260 -9.29 1.35 10.96
N ARG A 261 -9.42 0.06 11.31
CA ARG A 261 -8.46 -0.63 12.19
C ARG A 261 -7.07 -0.71 11.56
N ALA A 262 -6.98 -1.08 10.28
CA ALA A 262 -5.69 -1.15 9.57
C ALA A 262 -4.97 0.21 9.58
N VAL A 263 -5.65 1.28 9.15
CA VAL A 263 -5.05 2.62 9.10
C VAL A 263 -4.67 3.12 10.51
N ASP A 264 -5.42 2.77 11.55
CA ASP A 264 -5.09 3.14 12.93
C ASP A 264 -3.81 2.44 13.42
N LEU A 265 -3.65 1.15 13.13
CA LEU A 265 -2.44 0.39 13.45
C LEU A 265 -1.20 0.98 12.76
N LEU A 266 -1.33 1.32 11.47
CA LEU A 266 -0.27 1.97 10.69
C LEU A 266 0.10 3.35 11.26
N ARG A 267 -0.93 4.15 11.60
CA ARG A 267 -0.78 5.46 12.22
C ARG A 267 0.02 5.38 13.52
N LYS A 268 -0.30 4.42 14.41
CA LYS A 268 0.41 4.22 15.69
C LYS A 268 1.91 3.96 15.55
N ALA A 269 2.35 3.50 14.38
CA ALA A 269 3.74 3.25 14.04
C ALA A 269 4.42 4.40 13.27
N PHE A 270 3.73 5.51 12.99
CA PHE A 270 4.19 6.59 12.11
C PHE A 270 4.63 6.06 10.72
N ALA A 271 3.98 5.01 10.24
CA ALA A 271 4.39 4.31 9.03
C ALA A 271 3.85 4.97 7.77
N PHE A 272 4.68 5.00 6.74
CA PHE A 272 4.26 5.36 5.37
C PHE A 272 3.86 4.09 4.60
N HIS A 273 2.74 4.14 3.87
CA HIS A 273 2.19 2.99 3.16
C HIS A 273 2.53 3.02 1.66
N LEU A 274 3.16 1.96 1.16
CA LEU A 274 3.45 1.77 -0.27
C LEU A 274 2.65 0.56 -0.78
N ALA A 275 1.96 0.73 -1.91
CA ALA A 275 1.12 -0.31 -2.51
C ALA A 275 1.01 -0.17 -4.04
N GLY A 276 0.25 -1.06 -4.69
CA GLY A 276 -0.03 -1.08 -6.14
C GLY A 276 -1.51 -1.30 -6.47
N ASP A 277 -1.80 -2.27 -7.37
CA ASP A 277 -3.12 -2.72 -7.90
C ASP A 277 -3.96 -1.69 -8.67
N GLN A 278 -4.02 -0.45 -8.17
CA GLN A 278 -5.03 0.52 -8.61
C GLN A 278 -4.93 0.95 -10.07
N HIS A 279 -3.85 0.64 -10.80
CA HIS A 279 -3.63 1.11 -12.19
C HIS A 279 -3.81 2.64 -12.34
N LEU A 280 -3.57 3.34 -11.24
CA LEU A 280 -3.72 4.76 -11.04
C LEU A 280 -2.76 5.09 -9.90
N ALA A 281 -1.64 5.72 -10.23
CA ALA A 281 -0.74 6.17 -9.19
C ALA A 281 -1.43 7.27 -8.38
N THR A 282 -1.40 7.16 -7.06
CA THR A 282 -2.04 8.13 -6.15
C THR A 282 -1.16 8.41 -4.96
N LEU A 283 -1.07 9.68 -4.56
CA LEU A 283 -0.48 10.10 -3.30
C LEU A 283 -1.58 10.69 -2.41
N VAL A 284 -1.86 10.04 -1.29
CA VAL A 284 -3.00 10.37 -0.41
C VAL A 284 -2.56 10.48 1.05
N HIS A 285 -3.11 11.46 1.76
CA HIS A 285 -3.02 11.54 3.21
C HIS A 285 -4.35 11.05 3.82
N HIS A 286 -4.29 10.00 4.63
CA HIS A 286 -5.48 9.37 5.20
C HIS A 286 -6.02 10.13 6.41
N GLY A 287 -7.34 10.10 6.56
CA GLY A 287 -8.03 10.43 7.80
C GLY A 287 -8.81 9.25 8.37
N ILE A 288 -8.99 9.25 9.68
CA ILE A 288 -9.85 8.36 10.45
C ILE A 288 -10.90 9.18 11.20
N ASP A 289 -10.48 9.95 12.21
CA ASP A 289 -11.37 10.70 13.08
C ASP A 289 -11.56 12.13 12.54
N ASP A 290 -10.47 12.75 12.09
CA ASP A 290 -10.45 14.02 11.34
C ASP A 290 -9.67 13.85 10.01
N TRP A 291 -9.61 14.91 9.21
CA TRP A 291 -8.80 14.97 8.01
C TRP A 291 -7.30 14.95 8.34
N GLU A 292 -6.51 14.25 7.52
CA GLU A 292 -5.05 14.18 7.63
C GLU A 292 -4.56 13.78 9.03
N ASP A 293 -5.33 12.98 9.75
CA ASP A 293 -5.01 12.57 11.13
C ASP A 293 -4.31 11.21 11.20
N ALA A 294 -3.98 10.59 10.06
CA ALA A 294 -3.34 9.28 9.93
C ALA A 294 -2.18 9.26 8.92
N GLY A 295 -1.80 8.08 8.43
CA GLY A 295 -0.64 7.89 7.56
C GLY A 295 -0.82 8.44 6.14
N TRP A 296 0.30 8.61 5.43
CA TRP A 296 0.33 8.78 3.99
C TRP A 296 0.41 7.44 3.27
N SER A 297 -0.18 7.36 2.07
CA SER A 297 -0.01 6.24 1.16
C SER A 297 0.39 6.67 -0.25
N PHE A 298 1.15 5.81 -0.91
CA PHE A 298 1.46 5.90 -2.33
C PHE A 298 1.10 4.58 -3.02
N ALA A 299 0.12 4.64 -3.93
CA ALA A 299 -0.08 3.59 -4.93
C ALA A 299 0.86 3.87 -6.10
N VAL A 300 1.76 2.94 -6.41
CA VAL A 300 2.67 3.06 -7.56
C VAL A 300 1.90 2.91 -8.88
N PRO A 301 2.35 3.53 -9.98
CA PRO A 301 1.74 3.29 -11.29
C PRO A 301 2.02 1.84 -11.73
N SER A 302 1.13 1.29 -12.57
CA SER A 302 1.42 -0.01 -13.21
C SER A 302 2.52 0.14 -14.26
N ILE A 303 3.31 -0.92 -14.44
CA ILE A 303 4.40 -0.97 -15.44
C ILE A 303 3.83 -0.87 -16.87
N ALA A 304 2.65 -1.45 -17.07
CA ALA A 304 1.80 -1.31 -18.24
C ALA A 304 0.34 -1.40 -17.79
N ASN A 305 -0.54 -0.55 -18.33
CA ASN A 305 -1.90 -0.40 -17.84
C ASN A 305 -2.92 -0.98 -18.83
N PHE A 306 -3.50 -2.14 -18.51
CA PHE A 306 -4.56 -2.76 -19.34
C PHE A 306 -5.97 -2.40 -18.88
N TYR A 307 -6.13 -2.01 -17.63
CA TYR A 307 -7.41 -1.67 -17.02
C TYR A 307 -7.33 -0.26 -16.42
N PRO A 308 -7.57 0.79 -17.23
CA PRO A 308 -7.36 2.16 -16.78
C PRO A 308 -8.36 2.51 -15.68
N ARG A 309 -7.88 3.21 -14.67
CA ARG A 309 -8.69 3.82 -13.61
C ARG A 309 -8.42 5.32 -13.55
N MET A 310 -9.37 6.09 -13.01
CA MET A 310 -9.25 7.54 -12.89
C MET A 310 -9.86 8.03 -11.58
N TRP A 311 -9.22 9.03 -10.97
CA TRP A 311 -9.77 9.80 -9.86
C TRP A 311 -10.36 11.11 -10.38
N LYS A 312 -11.69 11.16 -10.46
CA LYS A 312 -12.44 12.34 -10.87
C LYS A 312 -13.72 12.43 -10.05
N PRO A 313 -13.63 12.87 -8.78
CA PRO A 313 -14.81 13.08 -7.96
C PRO A 313 -15.70 14.16 -8.56
N PRO A 314 -17.03 14.12 -8.32
CA PRO A 314 -17.98 15.04 -8.95
C PRO A 314 -17.94 16.46 -8.36
N VAL A 315 -17.30 16.64 -7.20
CA VAL A 315 -17.17 17.92 -6.51
C VAL A 315 -15.68 18.26 -6.31
N PRO A 316 -15.29 19.54 -6.38
CA PRO A 316 -13.93 19.94 -6.04
C PRO A 316 -13.55 19.59 -4.60
N GLY A 317 -12.28 19.27 -4.37
CA GLY A 317 -11.77 18.97 -3.04
C GLY A 317 -11.64 20.20 -2.16
N GLU A 318 -11.89 20.03 -0.86
CA GLU A 318 -11.70 21.09 0.12
C GLU A 318 -10.23 21.24 0.51
N ASN A 319 -9.83 22.40 1.03
CA ASN A 319 -8.46 22.67 1.49
C ASN A 319 -7.37 22.33 0.43
N ARG A 320 -7.71 22.50 -0.84
CA ARG A 320 -6.82 22.26 -1.97
C ARG A 320 -5.68 23.29 -2.00
N ILE A 321 -4.48 22.84 -2.39
CA ILE A 321 -3.34 23.73 -2.64
C ILE A 321 -3.70 24.69 -3.80
N PRO A 322 -3.57 26.02 -3.65
CA PRO A 322 -3.85 26.96 -4.73
C PRO A 322 -3.12 26.61 -6.02
N GLY A 323 -3.85 26.57 -7.14
CA GLY A 323 -3.33 26.21 -8.46
C GLY A 323 -3.32 24.71 -8.77
N TYR A 324 -3.60 23.83 -7.80
CA TYR A 324 -3.72 22.39 -8.06
C TYR A 324 -5.08 22.05 -8.71
N PRO A 325 -5.17 20.90 -9.45
CA PRO A 325 -6.41 20.48 -10.12
C PRO A 325 -7.59 20.31 -9.16
N GLU A 326 -8.82 20.54 -9.63
CA GLU A 326 -10.01 20.56 -8.76
C GLU A 326 -10.28 19.28 -7.99
N TRP A 327 -9.87 18.14 -8.54
CA TRP A 327 -9.97 16.82 -7.94
C TRP A 327 -8.96 16.55 -6.80
N THR A 328 -8.07 17.50 -6.49
CA THR A 328 -7.16 17.41 -5.33
C THR A 328 -7.74 18.11 -4.10
N GLY A 329 -7.23 17.76 -2.92
CA GLY A 329 -7.73 18.22 -1.62
C GLY A 329 -8.50 17.13 -0.89
N ARG A 330 -9.28 17.53 0.11
CA ARG A 330 -10.07 16.67 0.98
C ARG A 330 -11.31 16.18 0.25
N HIS A 331 -11.50 14.87 0.25
CA HIS A 331 -12.66 14.17 -0.29
C HIS A 331 -13.08 13.01 0.61
N PHE A 332 -14.36 12.70 0.60
CA PHE A 332 -14.80 11.38 0.98
C PHE A 332 -14.65 10.46 -0.21
N ASP A 333 -13.96 9.34 -0.05
CA ASP A 333 -13.91 8.30 -1.08
C ASP A 333 -15.27 7.63 -1.25
N GLY A 334 -15.37 6.68 -2.18
CA GLY A 334 -16.62 5.95 -2.46
C GLY A 334 -17.24 5.24 -1.25
N MET A 335 -16.41 4.89 -0.25
CA MET A 335 -16.82 4.23 0.99
C MET A 335 -16.98 5.20 2.17
N LYS A 336 -16.96 6.52 1.90
CA LYS A 336 -16.98 7.60 2.90
C LYS A 336 -15.78 7.64 3.84
N ASN A 337 -14.65 7.07 3.43
CA ASN A 337 -13.39 7.30 4.14
C ASN A 337 -12.87 8.72 3.84
N ARG A 338 -12.27 9.37 4.84
CA ARG A 338 -11.57 10.64 4.66
C ARG A 338 -10.25 10.39 3.94
N VAL A 339 -10.10 11.01 2.77
CA VAL A 339 -8.87 11.00 1.97
C VAL A 339 -8.54 12.41 1.51
N THR A 340 -7.28 12.80 1.64
CA THR A 340 -6.78 14.05 1.06
C THR A 340 -5.90 13.71 -0.12
N MET A 341 -6.42 13.90 -1.32
CA MET A 341 -5.76 13.59 -2.58
C MET A 341 -4.75 14.69 -2.92
N TYR A 342 -3.47 14.33 -3.03
CA TYR A 342 -2.41 15.27 -3.42
C TYR A 342 -2.05 15.16 -4.89
N ALA A 343 -1.97 13.94 -5.42
CA ALA A 343 -1.61 13.69 -6.80
C ALA A 343 -2.23 12.37 -7.29
N ALA A 344 -2.63 12.35 -8.56
CA ALA A 344 -3.16 11.18 -9.24
C ALA A 344 -2.73 11.19 -10.71
N THR A 345 -2.43 10.03 -11.29
CA THR A 345 -2.05 9.91 -12.71
C THR A 345 -3.27 9.67 -13.60
N ASN A 346 -4.19 10.64 -13.65
CA ASN A 346 -5.40 10.53 -14.47
C ASN A 346 -5.06 10.42 -15.96
N PRO A 347 -5.62 9.43 -16.69
CA PRO A 347 -5.36 9.22 -18.12
C PRO A 347 -6.32 10.05 -19.00
N ASP A 348 -6.39 11.37 -18.78
CA ASP A 348 -7.30 12.28 -19.48
C ASP A 348 -6.60 13.18 -20.54
N TRP A 349 -5.34 12.87 -20.87
CA TRP A 349 -4.52 13.60 -21.83
C TRP A 349 -3.60 12.65 -22.61
N SER A 350 -3.20 13.07 -23.82
CA SER A 350 -2.24 12.32 -24.63
C SER A 350 -0.80 12.73 -24.31
N THR A 351 0.06 11.73 -24.13
CA THR A 351 1.49 11.91 -23.89
C THR A 351 2.28 12.30 -25.14
N GLY A 352 1.69 12.12 -26.33
CA GLY A 352 2.40 12.28 -27.61
C GLY A 352 3.47 11.21 -27.85
N ARG A 353 3.45 10.09 -27.11
CA ARG A 353 4.38 8.96 -27.24
C ARG A 353 3.68 7.77 -27.90
N GLU A 354 4.43 6.99 -28.67
CA GLU A 354 3.93 5.80 -29.35
C GLU A 354 4.49 4.51 -28.72
N PRO A 355 3.68 3.44 -28.54
CA PRO A 355 2.25 3.39 -28.87
C PRO A 355 1.40 4.14 -27.82
N ALA A 356 0.44 4.94 -28.29
CA ALA A 356 -0.48 5.66 -27.39
C ALA A 356 -1.20 4.72 -26.41
N GLU A 357 -1.56 3.51 -26.85
CA GLU A 357 -2.21 2.48 -26.03
C GLU A 357 -1.41 2.09 -24.76
N LEU A 358 -0.08 2.21 -24.80
CA LEU A 358 0.79 2.03 -23.64
C LEU A 358 0.88 3.33 -22.85
N HIS A 359 1.26 4.44 -23.50
CA HIS A 359 1.70 5.64 -22.79
C HIS A 359 0.56 6.53 -22.29
N ASP A 360 -0.58 6.58 -22.97
CA ASP A 360 -1.70 7.47 -22.61
C ASP A 360 -2.54 6.92 -21.43
N LYS A 361 -2.23 5.70 -20.97
CA LYS A 361 -2.80 5.11 -19.74
C LYS A 361 -1.90 5.29 -18.51
N MET A 362 -0.94 6.21 -18.59
CA MET A 362 -0.07 6.66 -17.51
C MET A 362 0.75 5.55 -16.80
N PRO A 363 1.41 4.61 -17.52
CA PRO A 363 2.26 3.60 -16.88
C PRO A 363 3.57 4.20 -16.35
N GLY A 364 4.25 3.49 -15.46
CA GLY A 364 5.50 3.99 -14.90
C GLY A 364 6.09 3.17 -13.78
N TYR A 365 6.87 3.84 -12.93
CA TYR A 365 7.42 3.29 -11.70
C TYR A 365 7.48 4.36 -10.61
N GLY A 366 7.54 3.93 -9.35
CA GLY A 366 7.72 4.79 -8.18
C GLY A 366 9.12 4.68 -7.58
N ILE A 367 9.63 5.76 -6.98
CA ILE A 367 10.85 5.74 -6.15
C ILE A 367 10.53 6.37 -4.79
N LEU A 368 10.91 5.69 -3.72
CA LEU A 368 10.93 6.25 -2.37
C LEU A 368 12.37 6.52 -1.93
N ARG A 369 12.71 7.79 -1.70
CA ARG A 369 13.99 8.17 -1.11
C ARG A 369 13.81 8.46 0.38
N CYS A 370 14.24 7.53 1.22
CA CYS A 370 14.12 7.65 2.67
C CYS A 370 15.39 8.26 3.29
N ASN A 371 15.29 9.49 3.79
CA ASN A 371 16.37 10.11 4.53
C ASN A 371 16.16 9.89 6.04
N ARG A 372 16.84 8.86 6.57
CA ARG A 372 16.78 8.52 8.00
C ARG A 372 17.32 9.63 8.91
N TYR A 373 18.26 10.46 8.48
CA TYR A 373 18.79 11.53 9.34
C TYR A 373 17.82 12.71 9.45
N ALA A 374 17.19 13.09 8.34
CA ALA A 374 16.19 14.15 8.29
C ALA A 374 14.80 13.68 8.75
N ARG A 375 14.57 12.36 8.80
CA ARG A 375 13.26 11.72 9.02
C ARG A 375 12.24 12.11 7.96
N THR A 376 12.64 12.03 6.69
CA THR A 376 11.80 12.40 5.54
C THR A 376 11.76 11.31 4.48
N ILE A 377 10.64 11.24 3.76
CA ILE A 377 10.41 10.33 2.64
C ILE A 377 10.09 11.19 1.42
N THR A 378 10.94 11.18 0.40
CA THR A 378 10.63 11.79 -0.89
C THR A 378 10.01 10.74 -1.80
N VAL A 379 8.77 10.98 -2.20
CA VAL A 379 8.00 10.14 -3.10
C VAL A 379 8.14 10.69 -4.51
N GLU A 380 8.54 9.83 -5.44
CA GLU A 380 8.67 10.14 -6.86
C GLU A 380 7.80 9.19 -7.69
N CYS A 381 7.22 9.70 -8.77
CA CYS A 381 6.38 8.93 -9.68
C CYS A 381 6.74 9.26 -11.12
N TRP A 382 7.40 8.31 -11.80
CA TRP A 382 8.01 8.54 -13.10
C TRP A 382 7.19 7.87 -14.20
N PRO A 383 6.86 8.60 -15.29
CA PRO A 383 6.36 7.97 -16.50
C PRO A 383 7.36 6.95 -17.02
N ARG A 384 6.85 5.84 -17.55
CA ARG A 384 7.69 4.75 -18.10
C ARG A 384 8.77 5.25 -19.07
N TYR A 385 8.41 6.19 -19.93
CA TYR A 385 9.28 6.74 -20.99
C TYR A 385 10.29 7.78 -20.50
N ALA A 386 10.16 8.27 -19.26
CA ALA A 386 10.98 9.36 -18.76
C ALA A 386 12.35 8.85 -18.29
N ASP A 387 13.42 9.35 -18.92
CA ASP A 387 14.79 9.04 -18.49
C ASP A 387 15.20 9.97 -17.35
N PRO A 388 15.44 9.47 -16.12
CA PRO A 388 15.79 10.34 -15.00
C PRO A 388 17.15 11.02 -15.14
N ALA A 389 18.01 10.57 -16.06
CA ALA A 389 19.26 11.25 -16.40
C ALA A 389 19.07 12.43 -17.37
N ASN A 390 17.90 12.52 -18.02
CA ASN A 390 17.57 13.58 -18.97
C ASN A 390 16.83 14.72 -18.24
N PRO A 391 17.42 15.92 -18.12
CA PRO A 391 16.81 17.04 -17.40
C PRO A 391 15.54 17.60 -18.07
N ALA A 392 15.26 17.22 -19.33
CA ALA A 392 14.03 17.59 -20.02
C ALA A 392 12.85 16.66 -19.70
N ASP A 393 13.12 15.44 -19.21
CA ASP A 393 12.07 14.51 -18.79
C ASP A 393 11.67 14.80 -17.35
N THR A 394 10.38 14.67 -17.05
CA THR A 394 9.81 15.00 -15.74
C THR A 394 8.98 13.86 -15.19
N GLN A 395 8.84 13.86 -13.87
CA GLN A 395 7.86 13.03 -13.16
C GLN A 395 6.43 13.40 -13.58
N TYR A 396 5.46 12.54 -13.22
CA TYR A 396 4.05 12.91 -13.35
C TYR A 396 3.71 14.15 -12.50
N PRO A 397 2.74 14.98 -12.93
CA PRO A 397 2.35 16.16 -12.18
C PRO A 397 1.97 15.85 -10.73
N GLY A 398 2.47 16.67 -9.79
CA GLY A 398 2.27 16.49 -8.35
C GLY A 398 3.42 15.80 -7.61
N TRP A 399 4.37 15.20 -8.36
CA TRP A 399 5.62 14.64 -7.84
C TRP A 399 6.84 15.45 -8.32
N PRO A 400 7.97 15.42 -7.57
CA PRO A 400 8.18 14.72 -6.31
C PRO A 400 7.52 15.42 -5.11
N ARG A 401 7.23 14.66 -4.05
CA ARG A 401 6.72 15.18 -2.77
C ARG A 401 7.53 14.65 -1.61
N THR A 402 8.00 15.54 -0.74
CA THR A 402 8.67 15.16 0.51
C THR A 402 7.69 15.19 1.68
N ILE A 403 7.65 14.09 2.43
CA ILE A 403 6.80 13.88 3.61
C ILE A 403 7.70 13.74 4.83
N ILE A 404 7.31 14.33 5.95
CA ILE A 404 8.03 14.22 7.21
C ILE A 404 7.44 13.04 7.99
N GLN A 405 8.28 12.25 8.66
CA GLN A 405 7.85 11.06 9.42
C GLN A 405 6.65 11.33 10.34
N ASN A 406 6.69 12.46 11.05
CA ASN A 406 5.63 12.86 11.98
C ASN A 406 4.28 13.18 11.32
N ASP A 407 4.27 13.45 10.01
CA ASP A 407 3.02 13.65 9.26
C ASP A 407 2.20 12.35 9.20
N ASN A 408 2.83 11.17 9.35
CA ASN A 408 2.11 9.89 9.39
C ASN A 408 1.36 9.63 10.70
N TYR A 409 1.45 10.55 11.66
CA TYR A 409 0.57 10.63 12.83
C TYR A 409 0.06 12.06 12.95
N GLY A 410 -0.85 12.44 12.04
CA GLY A 410 -1.34 13.80 11.95
C GLY A 410 -2.36 14.24 13.01
N ARG A 411 -2.85 13.35 13.90
CA ARG A 411 -3.83 13.72 14.94
C ARG A 411 -3.37 14.95 15.73
N LYS A 412 -4.27 15.91 15.89
CA LYS A 412 -4.03 17.15 16.65
C LYS A 412 -4.00 16.83 18.15
N ALA A 413 -3.01 17.39 18.85
CA ALA A 413 -2.90 17.24 20.30
C ALA A 413 -4.09 17.93 20.99
N VAL A 414 -4.66 17.28 22.01
CA VAL A 414 -5.60 17.89 22.96
C VAL A 414 -4.89 18.26 24.26
N ALA A 415 -3.91 17.44 24.64
CA ALA A 415 -3.06 17.64 25.81
C ALA A 415 -1.63 17.18 25.51
N TRP A 416 -0.72 17.52 26.41
CA TRP A 416 0.70 17.22 26.30
C TRP A 416 1.21 16.58 27.58
N LEU A 417 2.11 15.62 27.44
CA LEU A 417 2.94 15.15 28.56
C LEU A 417 4.13 16.11 28.75
N PRO A 418 4.78 16.10 29.93
CA PRO A 418 6.02 16.84 30.14
C PRO A 418 7.08 16.54 29.06
N MET A 419 7.94 17.51 28.77
CA MET A 419 9.08 17.27 27.88
C MET A 419 9.99 16.21 28.48
N LEU A 420 10.19 15.10 27.77
CA LEU A 420 11.17 14.09 28.13
C LEU A 420 12.56 14.60 27.74
N ARG A 421 13.47 14.65 28.71
CA ARG A 421 14.90 14.89 28.49
C ARG A 421 15.66 13.63 28.89
N VAL A 422 16.11 12.89 27.88
CA VAL A 422 16.73 11.57 28.07
C VAL A 422 18.25 11.71 28.08
N HIS A 423 18.90 11.15 29.09
CA HIS A 423 20.36 11.10 29.19
C HIS A 423 20.85 9.67 28.98
N GLY A 424 22.03 9.49 28.39
CA GLY A 424 22.62 8.17 28.12
C GLY A 424 22.17 7.51 26.80
N ILE A 425 21.05 7.93 26.20
CA ILE A 425 20.54 7.42 24.92
C ILE A 425 20.30 8.58 23.94
N ALA A 426 20.94 8.53 22.76
CA ALA A 426 20.89 9.64 21.79
C ALA A 426 19.55 9.76 21.05
N ASN A 427 18.96 8.64 20.65
CA ASN A 427 17.70 8.55 19.90
C ASN A 427 16.79 7.51 20.56
N PRO A 428 16.27 7.80 21.76
CA PRO A 428 15.45 6.85 22.51
C PRO A 428 14.16 6.51 21.75
N VAL A 429 13.62 5.34 22.01
CA VAL A 429 12.26 4.96 21.63
C VAL A 429 11.32 5.34 22.76
N VAL A 430 10.23 6.01 22.41
CA VAL A 430 9.16 6.39 23.34
C VAL A 430 7.89 5.66 22.92
N LYS A 431 7.30 4.93 23.85
CA LYS A 431 5.98 4.30 23.74
C LYS A 431 5.02 4.98 24.70
N VAL A 432 3.85 5.39 24.22
CA VAL A 432 2.82 6.06 25.00
C VAL A 432 1.59 5.16 25.06
N PHE A 433 1.12 4.86 26.26
CA PHE A 433 -0.08 4.07 26.52
C PHE A 433 -1.09 4.90 27.31
N ASP A 434 -2.37 4.79 26.97
CA ASP A 434 -3.46 5.42 27.70
C ASP A 434 -3.77 4.70 29.02
N ALA A 435 -4.80 5.16 29.72
CA ALA A 435 -5.20 4.64 31.02
C ALA A 435 -5.72 3.19 30.96
N GLU A 436 -6.26 2.79 29.81
CA GLU A 436 -6.71 1.44 29.51
C GLU A 436 -5.55 0.49 29.15
N GLY A 437 -4.34 1.03 28.97
CA GLY A 437 -3.16 0.30 28.59
C GLY A 437 -3.05 0.05 27.08
N GLU A 438 -3.89 0.70 26.27
CA GLU A 438 -3.81 0.65 24.82
C GLU A 438 -2.68 1.55 24.32
N LEU A 439 -1.96 1.08 23.30
CA LEU A 439 -0.91 1.87 22.67
C LEU A 439 -1.53 3.07 21.95
N VAL A 440 -1.09 4.27 22.33
CA VAL A 440 -1.40 5.53 21.65
C VAL A 440 -0.49 5.70 20.43
N TYR A 441 0.82 5.48 20.62
CA TYR A 441 1.83 5.30 19.57
C TYR A 441 3.18 4.87 20.15
N ALA A 442 4.08 4.43 19.27
CA ALA A 442 5.51 4.30 19.55
C ALA A 442 6.33 4.96 18.45
N ILE A 443 7.45 5.61 18.82
CA ILE A 443 8.35 6.27 17.87
C ILE A 443 9.79 6.30 18.38
N ARG A 444 10.76 6.12 17.46
CA ARG A 444 12.16 6.46 17.73
C ARG A 444 12.38 7.96 17.56
N CYS A 445 12.76 8.64 18.63
CA CYS A 445 13.02 10.07 18.64
C CYS A 445 14.20 10.45 17.73
N ARG A 446 14.18 11.70 17.27
CA ARG A 446 15.34 12.35 16.65
C ARG A 446 15.99 13.26 17.69
N GLY A 447 16.99 12.72 18.39
CA GLY A 447 17.65 13.36 19.52
C GLY A 447 17.02 13.00 20.88
N PRO A 448 17.62 13.51 21.97
CA PRO A 448 17.28 13.09 23.34
C PRO A 448 16.08 13.84 23.94
N TYR A 449 15.37 14.63 23.15
CA TYR A 449 14.24 15.45 23.58
C TYR A 449 12.98 15.08 22.82
N MET A 450 11.89 14.86 23.54
CA MET A 450 10.58 14.68 22.94
C MET A 450 9.51 15.17 23.90
N ARG A 451 8.56 15.95 23.40
CA ARG A 451 7.30 16.22 24.11
C ARG A 451 6.20 15.37 23.49
N PRO A 452 5.74 14.31 24.16
CA PRO A 452 4.64 13.50 23.66
C PRO A 452 3.35 14.32 23.59
N LYS A 453 2.72 14.33 22.41
CA LYS A 453 1.31 14.77 22.27
C LYS A 453 0.38 13.63 22.62
N VAL A 454 -0.77 13.95 23.21
CA VAL A 454 -1.85 13.00 23.49
C VAL A 454 -3.22 13.61 23.16
N PHE A 455 -4.25 12.78 23.18
CA PHE A 455 -5.56 13.10 22.59
C PHE A 455 -6.70 13.19 23.61
N ALA A 456 -6.35 13.12 24.90
CA ALA A 456 -7.22 13.39 26.03
C ALA A 456 -6.35 13.80 27.24
N GLU A 457 -6.92 14.57 28.17
CA GLU A 457 -6.33 14.78 29.49
C GLU A 457 -6.35 13.49 30.31
N GLY A 458 -5.50 13.41 31.33
CA GLY A 458 -5.45 12.29 32.25
C GLY A 458 -4.05 11.66 32.35
N ARG A 459 -3.99 10.48 32.96
CA ARG A 459 -2.74 9.80 33.28
C ARG A 459 -2.36 8.81 32.18
N TYR A 460 -1.09 8.84 31.79
CA TYR A 460 -0.51 7.98 30.76
C TYR A 460 0.70 7.22 31.28
N LYS A 461 0.84 5.98 30.81
CA LYS A 461 2.06 5.19 30.99
C LYS A 461 2.99 5.47 29.81
N VAL A 462 4.20 5.93 30.09
CA VAL A 462 5.24 6.19 29.09
C VAL A 462 6.41 5.25 29.32
N VAL A 463 6.78 4.51 28.28
CA VAL A 463 7.96 3.63 28.30
C VAL A 463 9.02 4.25 27.39
N VAL A 464 10.19 4.55 27.93
CA VAL A 464 11.31 5.17 27.23
C VAL A 464 12.50 4.23 27.28
N GLY A 465 13.29 4.12 26.20
CA GLY A 465 14.47 3.25 26.22
C GLY A 465 15.14 3.00 24.88
N GLU A 466 15.97 1.97 24.84
CA GLU A 466 16.62 1.45 23.63
C GLU A 466 16.25 -0.04 23.45
N PRO A 467 15.44 -0.38 22.43
CA PRO A 467 15.08 -1.78 22.15
C PRO A 467 16.30 -2.65 21.85
N ASP A 468 17.32 -2.13 21.17
CA ASP A 468 18.49 -2.92 20.74
C ASP A 468 19.31 -3.47 21.92
N THR A 469 19.25 -2.81 23.08
CA THR A 469 19.91 -3.25 24.32
C THR A 469 18.92 -3.69 25.39
N ASN A 470 17.63 -3.80 25.04
CA ASN A 470 16.52 -4.08 25.95
C ASN A 470 16.56 -3.23 27.25
N THR A 471 16.92 -1.96 27.13
CA THR A 471 17.08 -1.05 28.26
C THR A 471 15.88 -0.11 28.33
N TRP A 472 15.09 -0.18 29.39
CA TRP A 472 13.80 0.53 29.48
C TRP A 472 13.56 1.16 30.85
N LYS A 473 12.84 2.28 30.85
CA LYS A 473 12.25 2.91 32.03
C LYS A 473 10.78 3.20 31.77
N THR A 474 9.97 3.01 32.81
CA THR A 474 8.54 3.29 32.78
C THR A 474 8.23 4.48 33.68
N LEU A 475 7.43 5.39 33.16
CA LEU A 475 6.97 6.61 33.82
C LEU A 475 5.45 6.65 33.80
N GLU A 476 4.90 7.28 34.81
CA GLU A 476 3.48 7.62 34.90
C GLU A 476 3.39 9.14 34.87
N LEU A 477 2.80 9.68 33.80
CA LEU A 477 2.80 11.11 33.54
C LEU A 477 1.37 11.61 33.31
N ASP A 478 1.06 12.78 33.87
CA ASP A 478 -0.21 13.45 33.65
C ASP A 478 -0.14 14.32 32.41
N ALA A 479 -1.16 14.23 31.57
CA ALA A 479 -1.36 15.07 30.41
C ALA A 479 -2.26 16.25 30.76
N ILE A 480 -1.78 17.45 30.45
CA ILE A 480 -2.52 18.70 30.64
C ILE A 480 -2.62 19.46 29.30
N PRO A 481 -3.62 20.33 29.11
CA PRO A 481 -3.76 21.11 27.88
C PRO A 481 -2.54 21.99 27.57
N GLU A 482 -1.86 22.48 28.60
CA GLU A 482 -0.67 23.31 28.47
C GLU A 482 0.60 22.48 28.25
N ALA A 483 1.41 22.86 27.26
CA ALA A 483 2.69 22.19 26.98
C ALA A 483 3.80 22.62 27.96
N GLU A 484 3.70 22.23 29.23
CA GLU A 484 4.62 22.62 30.30
C GLU A 484 5.37 21.44 30.93
N GLY A 485 6.34 21.73 31.81
CA GLY A 485 7.12 20.72 32.54
C GLY A 485 8.23 20.05 31.72
N VAL A 486 9.19 19.49 32.46
CA VAL A 486 10.31 18.68 31.97
C VAL A 486 10.52 17.52 32.93
N VAL A 487 10.76 16.33 32.40
CA VAL A 487 11.12 15.13 33.15
C VAL A 487 12.45 14.60 32.63
N ASP A 488 13.42 14.48 33.54
CA ASP A 488 14.71 13.84 33.26
C ASP A 488 14.59 12.32 33.32
N VAL A 489 15.19 11.64 32.35
CA VAL A 489 15.24 10.18 32.27
C VAL A 489 16.69 9.75 32.09
N ASP A 490 17.37 9.45 33.20
CA ASP A 490 18.80 9.10 33.21
C ASP A 490 19.02 7.60 32.97
N PHE A 491 19.69 7.18 31.89
CA PHE A 491 20.03 5.77 31.65
C PHE A 491 21.43 5.38 32.09
#